data_AF-A0A2H0T7Q8-F1
#
_entry.id   AF-A0A2H0T7Q8-F1
#
_cell.length_a   1.000
_cell.length_b   1.000
_cell.length_c   1.000
_cell.angle_alpha   90.00
_cell.angle_beta   90.00
_cell.angle_gamma   90.00
#
_symmetry.space_group_name_H-M   'P 1'
#
loop_
_entity.id
_entity.type
_entity.pdbx_description
1 polymer ?
#
loop_
_entity_poly.entity_id
_entity_poly.type
_entity_poly.pdbx_seq_one_letter_code
_entity_poly.pdbx_strand_id
1 'polypeptide(L)'
;MSQGKDLKNSEDVFLIALIPDFLASLYLILGSPVIFVLSFFIETSGIFKFCATGIMIFAVMAGIWEFRGLVKIVKSILMSRVDFYPVFCYSRHINNMNKKIFLSGGGTLGSVMPLLAIWEKLKDDYNCYWIGSCNGLEKEFVKKRGIAYLGIPSGKIRKYLSIKNLLTPFLVFLGLKSSLWHCVIIRPQLIIVSGSFVSVPLVWAGWILRIPIIVHQEDINIGLAGKLTIPFASFITTAFEITTKKINRKNTLWIGNPVRNIFYTVDRAEAEKKWKTKNLPLILVLGGGLGSLRLNDIMVSFARKQEGICTVINITGKGKADKDNFLNYKQIEQMDNDIAEVIAAADIVVSRAGLSSLSEFVILGKVSILVPLKGVGQNENARFFEERKAALLSNEDNLETTIIELLKDLERQIELEKNIKTIFPPNSQESFLKVIKQTIKK
;
A
#
# COMPACT_ATOMS: atom_id res chain seq x y z
N MET A 1 -60.62 13.87 -65.18
CA MET A 1 -59.53 14.58 -65.89
C MET A 1 -58.61 15.17 -64.83
N SER A 2 -57.51 14.45 -64.57
CA SER A 2 -56.10 14.87 -64.72
C SER A 2 -55.52 15.36 -63.39
N GLN A 3 -54.93 14.46 -62.59
CA GLN A 3 -53.50 14.07 -62.59
C GLN A 3 -52.56 15.14 -62.02
N GLY A 4 -51.80 14.75 -60.98
CA GLY A 4 -50.38 15.10 -60.86
C GLY A 4 -49.86 15.50 -59.48
N LYS A 5 -49.15 14.55 -58.81
CA LYS A 5 -47.87 14.71 -58.04
C LYS A 5 -47.85 15.66 -56.81
N ASP A 6 -47.18 15.43 -55.69
CA ASP A 6 -46.08 14.53 -55.28
C ASP A 6 -46.10 14.34 -53.73
N LEU A 7 -45.57 13.20 -53.28
CA LEU A 7 -45.17 12.90 -51.90
C LEU A 7 -43.77 13.48 -51.61
N LYS A 8 -43.59 14.17 -50.48
CA LYS A 8 -42.43 14.11 -49.52
C LYS A 8 -42.22 15.45 -48.81
N ASN A 9 -42.31 15.43 -47.47
CA ASN A 9 -41.38 16.07 -46.51
C ASN A 9 -42.05 16.18 -45.13
N SER A 10 -41.83 15.19 -44.28
CA SER A 10 -42.20 15.23 -42.85
C SER A 10 -41.04 14.82 -41.92
N GLU A 11 -39.79 14.80 -42.40
CA GLU A 11 -38.61 14.43 -41.60
C GLU A 11 -37.74 15.65 -41.21
N ASP A 12 -37.89 16.81 -41.86
CA ASP A 12 -37.03 17.97 -41.61
C ASP A 12 -37.43 18.82 -40.38
N VAL A 13 -38.61 18.61 -39.82
CA VAL A 13 -39.09 19.38 -38.65
C VAL A 13 -38.61 18.78 -37.32
N PHE A 14 -38.15 17.52 -37.31
CA PHE A 14 -37.68 16.86 -36.08
C PHE A 14 -36.20 17.13 -35.77
N LEU A 15 -35.39 17.52 -36.76
CA LEU A 15 -33.95 17.75 -36.59
C LEU A 15 -33.60 19.10 -35.95
N ILE A 16 -34.50 20.10 -36.02
CA ILE A 16 -34.23 21.47 -35.57
C ILE A 16 -34.44 21.61 -34.04
N ALA A 17 -35.15 20.67 -33.39
CA ALA A 17 -35.45 20.73 -31.97
C ALA A 17 -34.38 20.13 -31.03
N LEU A 18 -33.40 19.38 -31.56
CA LEU A 18 -32.40 18.64 -30.75
C LEU A 18 -31.01 19.31 -30.66
N ILE A 19 -30.84 20.44 -31.33
CA ILE A 19 -29.56 21.18 -31.40
C ILE A 19 -29.15 21.80 -30.04
N PRO A 20 -30.07 22.34 -29.21
CA PRO A 20 -29.69 22.94 -27.92
C PRO A 20 -29.16 21.92 -26.89
N ASP A 21 -29.78 20.73 -26.82
CA ASP A 21 -29.42 19.70 -25.83
C ASP A 21 -28.11 18.98 -26.19
N PHE A 22 -27.81 18.84 -27.48
CA PHE A 22 -26.54 18.29 -27.95
C PHE A 22 -25.37 19.24 -27.65
N LEU A 23 -25.57 20.56 -27.81
CA LEU A 23 -24.55 21.57 -27.50
C LEU A 23 -24.33 21.72 -25.99
N ALA A 24 -25.39 21.61 -25.17
CA ALA A 24 -25.27 21.59 -23.70
C ALA A 24 -24.49 20.35 -23.20
N SER A 25 -24.69 19.20 -23.84
CA SER A 25 -23.96 17.96 -23.56
C SER A 25 -22.48 18.06 -23.95
N LEU A 26 -22.18 18.77 -25.03
CA LEU A 26 -20.82 19.02 -25.50
C LEU A 26 -20.06 20.00 -24.59
N TYR A 27 -20.78 20.98 -24.02
CA TYR A 27 -20.26 21.97 -23.07
C TYR A 27 -19.72 21.33 -21.78
N LEU A 28 -20.39 20.27 -21.30
CA LEU A 28 -19.98 19.49 -20.13
C LEU A 28 -18.72 18.63 -20.35
N ILE A 29 -18.36 18.36 -21.61
CA ILE A 29 -17.28 17.43 -21.98
C ILE A 29 -15.97 18.15 -22.31
N LEU A 30 -16.02 19.33 -22.94
CA LEU A 30 -14.83 19.94 -23.56
C LEU A 30 -14.21 21.14 -22.81
N GLY A 31 -14.94 21.79 -21.91
CA GLY A 31 -14.41 22.94 -21.15
C GLY A 31 -14.19 24.21 -21.99
N SER A 32 -14.24 25.36 -21.30
CA SER A 32 -14.37 26.73 -21.83
C SER A 32 -13.44 27.19 -22.98
N PRO A 33 -12.16 26.78 -23.11
CA PRO A 33 -11.26 27.44 -24.07
C PRO A 33 -11.58 27.14 -25.54
N VAL A 34 -12.14 25.96 -25.84
CA VAL A 34 -12.37 25.51 -27.22
C VAL A 34 -13.58 26.24 -27.84
N ILE A 35 -14.58 26.55 -27.02
CA ILE A 35 -15.80 27.23 -27.46
C ILE A 35 -15.53 28.72 -27.70
N PHE A 36 -14.66 29.35 -26.91
CA PHE A 36 -14.32 30.77 -27.09
C PHE A 36 -13.61 31.05 -28.43
N VAL A 37 -12.79 30.11 -28.90
CA VAL A 37 -12.14 30.19 -30.23
C VAL A 37 -13.15 29.93 -31.36
N LEU A 38 -14.17 29.10 -31.12
CA LEU A 38 -15.23 28.79 -32.09
C LEU A 38 -16.22 29.95 -32.27
N SER A 39 -16.55 30.70 -31.21
CA SER A 39 -17.45 31.86 -31.33
C SER A 39 -16.81 33.02 -32.11
N PHE A 40 -15.49 33.23 -31.94
CA PHE A 40 -14.77 34.35 -32.54
C PHE A 40 -14.60 34.23 -34.06
N PHE A 41 -14.52 33.00 -34.58
CA PHE A 41 -14.34 32.74 -36.03
C PHE A 41 -15.63 32.78 -36.85
N ILE A 42 -16.81 32.74 -36.22
CA ILE A 42 -18.10 32.76 -36.92
C ILE A 42 -18.56 34.19 -37.25
N GLU A 43 -18.03 35.21 -36.56
CA GLU A 43 -18.45 36.61 -36.72
C GLU A 43 -17.66 37.42 -37.77
N THR A 44 -16.55 36.91 -38.30
CA THR A 44 -15.71 37.69 -39.23
C THR A 44 -15.54 37.01 -40.59
N SER A 45 -16.05 37.70 -41.62
CA SER A 45 -15.82 37.53 -43.07
C SER A 45 -16.61 36.42 -43.82
N GLY A 46 -17.53 36.89 -44.67
CA GLY A 46 -18.03 36.13 -45.81
C GLY A 46 -16.92 35.99 -46.87
N ILE A 47 -16.98 34.89 -47.62
CA ILE A 47 -16.16 34.51 -48.80
C ILE A 47 -15.08 33.43 -48.57
N PHE A 48 -14.97 32.79 -47.40
CA PHE A 48 -14.13 31.58 -47.24
C PHE A 48 -14.82 30.42 -46.50
N LYS A 49 -16.07 30.10 -46.86
CA LYS A 49 -16.87 29.06 -46.18
C LYS A 49 -16.58 27.61 -46.59
N PHE A 50 -15.86 27.34 -47.69
CA PHE A 50 -15.62 25.96 -48.15
C PHE A 50 -14.25 25.41 -47.74
N CYS A 51 -13.17 26.20 -47.84
CA CYS A 51 -11.84 25.77 -47.41
C CYS A 51 -11.64 25.76 -45.89
N ALA A 52 -12.22 26.73 -45.15
CA ALA A 52 -12.09 26.80 -43.70
C ALA A 52 -12.82 25.65 -42.99
N THR A 53 -13.99 25.27 -43.51
CA THR A 53 -14.76 24.11 -43.01
C THR A 53 -14.02 22.79 -43.27
N GLY A 54 -13.38 22.64 -44.44
CA GLY A 54 -12.55 21.49 -44.76
C GLY A 54 -11.32 21.35 -43.87
N ILE A 55 -10.60 22.46 -43.61
CA ILE A 55 -9.42 22.48 -42.73
C ILE A 55 -9.83 22.29 -41.26
N MET A 56 -10.96 22.84 -40.81
CA MET A 56 -11.50 22.61 -39.48
C MET A 56 -11.96 21.18 -39.27
N ILE A 57 -12.63 20.56 -40.24
CA ILE A 57 -12.97 19.13 -40.19
C ILE A 57 -11.69 18.30 -40.18
N PHE A 58 -10.68 18.66 -40.96
CA PHE A 58 -9.40 17.95 -40.96
C PHE A 58 -8.62 18.12 -39.65
N ALA A 59 -8.63 19.30 -39.02
CA ALA A 59 -7.99 19.54 -37.73
C ALA A 59 -8.74 18.89 -36.56
N VAL A 60 -10.08 18.87 -36.60
CA VAL A 60 -10.93 18.14 -35.65
C VAL A 60 -10.76 16.64 -35.86
N MET A 61 -10.70 16.15 -37.10
CA MET A 61 -10.44 14.74 -37.39
C MET A 61 -9.00 14.33 -37.05
N ALA A 62 -8.01 15.18 -37.27
CA ALA A 62 -6.62 14.97 -36.89
C ALA A 62 -6.44 14.98 -35.37
N GLY A 63 -7.11 15.91 -34.67
CA GLY A 63 -7.19 15.93 -33.22
C GLY A 63 -7.93 14.71 -32.66
N ILE A 64 -9.03 14.28 -33.29
CA ILE A 64 -9.74 13.02 -32.96
C ILE A 64 -8.88 11.80 -33.30
N TRP A 65 -8.03 11.86 -34.33
CA TRP A 65 -7.15 10.77 -34.75
C TRP A 65 -5.92 10.66 -33.84
N GLU A 66 -5.31 11.78 -33.44
CA GLU A 66 -4.29 11.84 -32.40
C GLU A 66 -4.86 11.50 -31.03
N PHE A 67 -6.08 11.90 -30.70
CA PHE A 67 -6.78 11.49 -29.48
C PHE A 67 -7.17 10.02 -29.54
N ARG A 68 -7.52 9.47 -30.71
CA ARG A 68 -7.69 8.01 -30.92
C ARG A 68 -6.37 7.26 -30.87
N GLY A 69 -5.27 7.87 -31.30
CA GLY A 69 -3.91 7.36 -31.17
C GLY A 69 -3.48 7.34 -29.71
N LEU A 70 -3.71 8.43 -28.98
CA LEU A 70 -3.49 8.55 -27.54
C LEU A 70 -4.40 7.60 -26.77
N VAL A 71 -5.68 7.46 -27.13
CA VAL A 71 -6.62 6.49 -26.55
C VAL A 71 -6.25 5.07 -26.94
N LYS A 72 -5.67 4.80 -28.11
CA LYS A 72 -5.13 3.48 -28.49
C LYS A 72 -3.83 3.17 -27.76
N ILE A 73 -2.97 4.15 -27.51
CA ILE A 73 -1.74 4.01 -26.72
C ILE A 73 -2.11 3.85 -25.24
N VAL A 74 -3.05 4.64 -24.73
CA VAL A 74 -3.63 4.54 -23.39
C VAL A 74 -4.40 3.24 -23.25
N LYS A 75 -5.17 2.77 -24.25
CA LYS A 75 -5.76 1.42 -24.29
C LYS A 75 -4.70 0.33 -24.42
N SER A 76 -3.62 0.53 -25.15
CA SER A 76 -2.57 -0.48 -25.29
C SER A 76 -1.79 -0.60 -23.98
N ILE A 77 -1.57 0.51 -23.27
CA ILE A 77 -0.92 0.58 -21.97
C ILE A 77 -1.86 0.16 -20.82
N LEU A 78 -3.16 0.51 -20.87
CA LEU A 78 -4.17 0.06 -19.91
C LEU A 78 -4.68 -1.35 -20.23
N MET A 79 -5.23 -1.61 -21.41
CA MET A 79 -5.90 -2.88 -21.74
C MET A 79 -4.96 -4.06 -22.02
N SER A 80 -3.63 -3.89 -22.18
CA SER A 80 -2.74 -5.06 -22.25
C SER A 80 -2.41 -5.66 -20.88
N ARG A 81 -2.76 -4.98 -19.76
CA ARG A 81 -2.49 -5.44 -18.38
C ARG A 81 -3.50 -4.99 -17.31
N VAL A 82 -4.60 -4.35 -17.71
CA VAL A 82 -5.76 -4.08 -16.86
C VAL A 82 -6.85 -4.96 -17.42
N ASP A 83 -7.01 -6.13 -16.83
CA ASP A 83 -8.27 -6.84 -16.91
C ASP A 83 -9.36 -5.84 -16.51
N PHE A 84 -10.12 -5.37 -17.49
CA PHE A 84 -11.43 -4.79 -17.25
C PHE A 84 -12.30 -5.94 -16.74
N TYR A 85 -12.06 -6.36 -15.49
CA TYR A 85 -13.01 -7.21 -14.79
C TYR A 85 -14.33 -6.45 -14.85
N PRO A 86 -15.42 -7.04 -15.34
CA PRO A 86 -16.72 -6.48 -15.04
C PRO A 86 -16.77 -6.35 -13.52
N VAL A 87 -17.13 -5.15 -13.07
CA VAL A 87 -17.31 -4.72 -11.67
C VAL A 87 -18.36 -5.57 -10.92
N PHE A 88 -18.82 -6.67 -11.53
CA PHE A 88 -19.64 -7.74 -10.98
C PHE A 88 -18.79 -8.96 -10.67
N CYS A 89 -18.14 -8.96 -9.52
CA CYS A 89 -17.80 -10.21 -8.84
C CYS A 89 -17.96 -9.99 -7.35
N TYR A 90 -19.20 -9.74 -6.94
CA TYR A 90 -19.61 -9.90 -5.56
C TYR A 90 -19.55 -11.40 -5.25
N SER A 91 -18.38 -11.86 -4.81
CA SER A 91 -18.29 -13.19 -4.20
C SER A 91 -19.19 -13.18 -2.96
N ARG A 92 -20.15 -14.10 -2.98
CA ARG A 92 -21.30 -14.20 -2.10
C ARG A 92 -20.87 -14.74 -0.74
N HIS A 93 -20.22 -13.90 0.05
CA HIS A 93 -20.05 -14.06 1.50
C HIS A 93 -20.23 -12.70 2.17
N ILE A 94 -21.41 -12.11 2.01
CA ILE A 94 -21.82 -10.99 2.86
C ILE A 94 -22.43 -11.62 4.11
N ASN A 95 -21.65 -11.71 5.18
CA ASN A 95 -22.22 -11.98 6.50
C ASN A 95 -23.25 -10.88 6.82
N ASN A 96 -24.36 -11.23 7.46
CA ASN A 96 -25.51 -10.35 7.74
C ASN A 96 -25.24 -9.26 8.81
N MET A 97 -23.97 -8.94 9.06
CA MET A 97 -23.54 -7.91 10.00
C MET A 97 -23.64 -6.53 9.35
N ASN A 98 -24.52 -5.67 9.88
CA ASN A 98 -24.73 -4.29 9.36
C ASN A 98 -23.51 -3.36 9.55
N LYS A 99 -22.47 -3.80 10.28
CA LYS A 99 -21.29 -3.02 10.63
C LYS A 99 -20.16 -3.26 9.62
N LYS A 100 -19.93 -2.31 8.72
CA LYS A 100 -18.95 -2.44 7.61
C LYS A 100 -17.76 -1.50 7.80
N ILE A 101 -16.54 -2.01 7.62
CA ILE A 101 -15.29 -1.24 7.74
C ILE A 101 -14.47 -1.42 6.47
N PHE A 102 -13.89 -0.32 5.98
CA PHE A 102 -12.89 -0.36 4.93
C PHE A 102 -11.49 -0.33 5.54
N LEU A 103 -10.63 -1.24 5.08
CA LEU A 103 -9.21 -1.30 5.42
C LEU A 103 -8.40 -1.00 4.16
N SER A 104 -7.35 -0.19 4.25
CA SER A 104 -6.46 0.06 3.11
C SER A 104 -5.00 0.21 3.52
N GLY A 105 -4.20 -0.75 3.07
CA GLY A 105 -2.74 -0.71 3.00
C GLY A 105 -2.30 -1.40 1.70
N GLY A 106 -1.08 -1.16 1.23
CA GLY A 106 -0.63 -1.81 -0.02
C GLY A 106 0.65 -1.26 -0.61
N GLY A 107 1.09 -1.86 -1.71
CA GLY A 107 2.36 -1.54 -2.37
C GLY A 107 3.58 -2.19 -1.70
N THR A 108 3.56 -2.38 -0.38
CA THR A 108 4.43 -3.30 0.36
C THR A 108 3.59 -4.03 1.43
N LEU A 109 4.08 -5.17 1.91
CA LEU A 109 3.45 -5.87 3.03
C LEU A 109 3.55 -5.10 4.36
N GLY A 110 4.49 -4.15 4.51
CA GLY A 110 4.66 -3.37 5.74
C GLY A 110 3.35 -2.69 6.17
N SER A 111 2.73 -1.95 5.25
CA SER A 111 1.43 -1.29 5.48
C SER A 111 0.23 -2.23 5.65
N VAL A 112 0.39 -3.51 5.31
CA VAL A 112 -0.69 -4.49 5.35
C VAL A 112 -0.76 -5.14 6.73
N MET A 113 0.40 -5.44 7.33
CA MET A 113 0.50 -6.21 8.58
C MET A 113 -0.19 -5.57 9.79
N PRO A 114 -0.06 -4.27 10.10
CA PRO A 114 -0.74 -3.70 11.26
C PRO A 114 -2.26 -3.69 11.07
N LEU A 115 -2.76 -3.42 9.87
CA LEU A 115 -4.19 -3.51 9.58
C LEU A 115 -4.70 -4.94 9.66
N LEU A 116 -3.88 -5.92 9.28
CA LEU A 116 -4.23 -7.33 9.43
C LEU A 116 -4.34 -7.72 10.91
N ALA A 117 -3.42 -7.26 11.76
CA ALA A 117 -3.50 -7.47 13.20
C ALA A 117 -4.78 -6.88 13.80
N ILE A 118 -5.20 -5.70 13.33
CA ILE A 118 -6.46 -5.09 13.75
C ILE A 118 -7.68 -5.85 13.18
N TRP A 119 -7.63 -6.30 11.92
CA TRP A 119 -8.68 -7.10 11.30
C TRP A 119 -8.95 -8.40 12.09
N GLU A 120 -7.91 -9.10 12.55
CA GLU A 120 -8.06 -10.32 13.35
C GLU A 120 -8.92 -10.11 14.60
N LYS A 121 -8.90 -8.90 15.18
CA LYS A 121 -9.70 -8.51 16.35
C LYS A 121 -11.10 -7.97 15.99
N LEU A 122 -11.33 -7.61 14.73
CA LEU A 122 -12.59 -7.01 14.26
C LEU A 122 -13.48 -7.98 13.48
N LYS A 123 -12.91 -9.06 12.91
CA LYS A 123 -13.59 -9.94 11.94
C LYS A 123 -14.88 -10.58 12.46
N ASP A 124 -15.01 -10.76 13.77
CA ASP A 124 -16.21 -11.36 14.38
C ASP A 124 -17.31 -10.32 14.61
N ASP A 125 -16.96 -9.04 14.71
CA ASP A 125 -17.87 -7.92 15.00
C ASP A 125 -18.20 -7.04 13.76
N TYR A 126 -17.38 -7.13 12.71
CA TYR A 126 -17.43 -6.26 11.55
C TYR A 126 -17.18 -6.99 10.24
N ASN A 127 -17.92 -6.59 9.21
CA ASN A 127 -17.63 -6.94 7.82
C ASN A 127 -16.54 -6.03 7.27
N CYS A 128 -15.30 -6.54 7.20
CA CYS A 128 -14.17 -5.80 6.67
C CYS A 128 -13.97 -6.02 5.16
N TYR A 129 -13.79 -4.93 4.42
CA TYR A 129 -13.41 -4.93 3.01
C TYR A 129 -12.04 -4.29 2.86
N TRP A 130 -11.14 -4.94 2.14
CA TRP A 130 -9.84 -4.40 1.81
C TRP A 130 -9.91 -3.62 0.51
N ILE A 131 -9.60 -2.33 0.55
CA ILE A 131 -9.41 -1.52 -0.64
C ILE A 131 -7.92 -1.50 -0.96
N GLY A 132 -7.54 -1.98 -2.14
CA GLY A 132 -6.14 -2.08 -2.53
C GLY A 132 -5.92 -1.88 -4.02
N SER A 133 -4.68 -1.98 -4.49
CA SER A 133 -4.37 -1.73 -5.89
C SER A 133 -4.84 -2.91 -6.74
N CYS A 134 -5.44 -2.67 -7.91
CA CYS A 134 -5.83 -3.76 -8.82
C CYS A 134 -4.68 -4.76 -9.10
N ASN A 135 -3.46 -4.22 -9.15
CA ASN A 135 -2.20 -4.93 -9.43
C ASN A 135 -1.26 -4.96 -8.21
N GLY A 136 -1.82 -4.80 -7.00
CA GLY A 136 -1.06 -4.78 -5.75
C GLY A 136 -0.52 -6.15 -5.38
N LEU A 137 0.72 -6.21 -4.88
CA LEU A 137 1.33 -7.45 -4.38
C LEU A 137 0.59 -7.97 -3.13
N GLU A 138 -0.08 -7.09 -2.40
CA GLU A 138 -0.89 -7.44 -1.23
C GLU A 138 -2.17 -8.22 -1.57
N LYS A 139 -2.65 -8.16 -2.82
CA LYS A 139 -3.95 -8.72 -3.23
C LYS A 139 -4.08 -10.20 -2.90
N GLU A 140 -3.11 -11.00 -3.32
CA GLU A 140 -3.09 -12.43 -3.04
C GLU A 140 -2.94 -12.73 -1.55
N PHE A 141 -2.11 -11.96 -0.85
CA PHE A 141 -1.87 -12.11 0.59
C PHE A 141 -3.13 -11.87 1.43
N VAL A 142 -3.91 -10.85 1.07
CA VAL A 142 -5.17 -10.47 1.72
C VAL A 142 -6.29 -11.44 1.36
N LYS A 143 -6.43 -11.80 0.07
CA LYS A 143 -7.47 -12.74 -0.39
C LYS A 143 -7.34 -14.12 0.23
N LYS A 144 -6.11 -14.64 0.37
CA LYS A 144 -5.85 -15.94 1.02
C LYS A 144 -6.36 -16.03 2.46
N ARG A 145 -6.58 -14.89 3.11
CA ARG A 145 -7.11 -14.79 4.49
C ARG A 145 -8.63 -14.62 4.55
N GLY A 146 -9.32 -14.70 3.41
CA GLY A 146 -10.77 -14.59 3.32
C GLY A 146 -11.31 -13.16 3.40
N ILE A 147 -10.45 -12.14 3.29
CA ILE A 147 -10.87 -10.73 3.31
C ILE A 147 -11.37 -10.33 1.91
N ALA A 148 -12.57 -9.75 1.84
CA ALA A 148 -13.12 -9.26 0.58
C ALA A 148 -12.22 -8.13 0.02
N TYR A 149 -11.68 -8.32 -1.18
CA TYR A 149 -10.73 -7.39 -1.79
C TYR A 149 -11.36 -6.60 -2.93
N LEU A 150 -11.33 -5.28 -2.82
CA LEU A 150 -11.85 -4.33 -3.81
C LEU A 150 -10.66 -3.55 -4.40
N GLY A 151 -10.38 -3.84 -5.68
CA GLY A 151 -9.28 -3.21 -6.39
C GLY A 151 -9.65 -1.82 -6.90
N ILE A 152 -8.78 -0.85 -6.70
CA ILE A 152 -8.88 0.48 -7.29
C ILE A 152 -7.67 0.79 -8.19
N PRO A 153 -7.87 1.56 -9.28
CA PRO A 153 -6.76 2.17 -10.00
C PRO A 153 -5.91 3.01 -9.04
N SER A 154 -4.60 2.85 -9.09
CA SER A 154 -3.70 3.56 -8.20
C SER A 154 -2.33 3.74 -8.84
N GLY A 155 -1.74 4.92 -8.66
CA GLY A 155 -0.45 5.29 -9.21
C GLY A 155 0.55 5.59 -8.11
N LYS A 156 1.75 5.00 -8.21
CA LYS A 156 2.89 5.32 -7.33
C LYS A 156 3.79 6.34 -7.99
N ILE A 157 3.91 7.52 -7.38
CA ILE A 157 4.88 8.53 -7.78
C ILE A 157 6.29 7.99 -7.51
N ARG A 158 7.13 7.97 -8.54
CA ARG A 158 8.54 7.58 -8.49
C ARG A 158 9.39 8.83 -8.29
N LYS A 159 10.45 8.73 -7.48
CA LYS A 159 11.38 9.85 -7.22
C LYS A 159 12.24 10.20 -8.45
N TYR A 160 12.44 9.24 -9.37
CA TYR A 160 13.14 9.46 -10.64
C TYR A 160 12.16 9.89 -11.73
N LEU A 161 12.67 10.63 -12.72
CA LEU A 161 11.91 10.99 -13.92
C LEU A 161 11.41 9.72 -14.60
N SER A 162 10.10 9.57 -14.65
CA SER A 162 9.44 8.41 -15.24
C SER A 162 8.20 8.90 -15.96
N ILE A 163 8.00 8.47 -17.21
CA ILE A 163 6.77 8.73 -17.98
C ILE A 163 5.54 8.23 -17.19
N LYS A 164 5.71 7.20 -16.36
CA LYS A 164 4.64 6.70 -15.46
C LYS A 164 4.21 7.72 -14.41
N ASN A 165 5.05 8.69 -14.04
CA ASN A 165 4.66 9.76 -13.13
C ASN A 165 3.64 10.71 -13.79
N LEU A 166 3.72 10.93 -15.11
CA LEU A 166 2.75 11.76 -15.83
C LEU A 166 1.35 11.14 -15.81
N LEU A 167 1.27 9.81 -15.85
CA LEU A 167 0.00 9.06 -15.74
C LEU A 167 -0.52 8.93 -14.30
N THR A 168 0.32 9.22 -13.30
CA THR A 168 -0.03 8.96 -11.89
C THR A 168 -1.21 9.82 -11.40
N PRO A 169 -1.29 11.14 -11.68
CA PRO A 169 -2.47 11.94 -11.33
C PRO A 169 -3.77 11.40 -11.93
N PHE A 170 -3.72 10.94 -13.18
CA PHE A 170 -4.89 10.33 -13.84
C PHE A 170 -5.32 9.03 -13.15
N LEU A 171 -4.37 8.15 -12.81
CA LEU A 171 -4.66 6.93 -12.06
C LEU A 171 -5.22 7.22 -10.67
N VAL A 172 -4.72 8.24 -9.97
CA VAL A 172 -5.25 8.65 -8.66
C VAL A 172 -6.68 9.17 -8.80
N PHE A 173 -6.99 9.94 -9.84
CA PHE A 173 -8.35 10.41 -10.12
C PHE A 173 -9.32 9.27 -10.43
N LEU A 174 -8.91 8.29 -11.25
CA LEU A 174 -9.71 7.08 -11.48
C LEU A 174 -9.89 6.26 -10.19
N GLY A 175 -8.83 6.17 -9.38
CA GLY A 175 -8.89 5.58 -8.05
C GLY A 175 -9.92 6.26 -7.16
N LEU A 176 -9.96 7.60 -7.16
CA LEU A 176 -10.93 8.39 -6.40
C LEU A 176 -12.36 8.07 -6.84
N LYS A 177 -12.64 8.03 -8.15
CA LYS A 177 -13.95 7.65 -8.68
C LYS A 177 -14.37 6.24 -8.23
N SER A 178 -13.46 5.27 -8.30
CA SER A 178 -13.72 3.89 -7.85
C SER A 178 -13.96 3.83 -6.34
N SER A 179 -13.16 4.55 -5.55
CA SER A 179 -13.33 4.63 -4.10
C SER A 179 -14.67 5.27 -3.71
N LEU A 180 -15.08 6.36 -4.37
CA LEU A 180 -16.39 6.97 -4.15
C LEU A 180 -17.52 5.98 -4.43
N TRP A 181 -17.44 5.25 -5.55
CA TRP A 181 -18.41 4.21 -5.90
C TRP A 181 -18.51 3.12 -4.83
N HIS A 182 -17.38 2.58 -4.38
CA HIS A 182 -17.35 1.59 -3.30
C HIS A 182 -17.93 2.13 -2.00
N CYS A 183 -17.58 3.35 -1.61
CA CYS A 183 -18.14 4.00 -0.42
C CYS A 183 -19.66 4.19 -0.52
N VAL A 184 -20.19 4.58 -1.67
CA VAL A 184 -21.64 4.80 -1.87
C VAL A 184 -22.43 3.50 -1.86
N ILE A 185 -21.92 2.43 -2.49
CA ILE A 185 -22.61 1.14 -2.55
C ILE A 185 -22.53 0.42 -1.22
N ILE A 186 -21.33 0.30 -0.66
CA ILE A 186 -21.10 -0.56 0.51
C ILE A 186 -21.49 0.19 1.79
N ARG A 187 -21.34 1.52 1.80
CA ARG A 187 -21.61 2.41 2.94
C ARG A 187 -20.85 1.96 4.20
N PRO A 188 -19.50 2.00 4.19
CA PRO A 188 -18.73 1.71 5.39
C PRO A 188 -18.99 2.79 6.44
N GLN A 189 -19.03 2.39 7.71
CA GLN A 189 -19.15 3.35 8.83
C GLN A 189 -17.79 3.90 9.27
N LEU A 190 -16.69 3.30 8.79
CA LEU A 190 -15.33 3.67 9.16
C LEU A 190 -14.35 3.23 8.07
N ILE A 191 -13.37 4.08 7.80
CA ILE A 191 -12.20 3.79 6.96
C ILE A 191 -10.96 3.78 7.86
N ILE A 192 -10.16 2.71 7.80
CA ILE A 192 -8.88 2.59 8.51
C ILE A 192 -7.79 2.38 7.47
N VAL A 193 -6.77 3.23 7.48
CA VAL A 193 -5.66 3.14 6.55
C VAL A 193 -4.32 3.14 7.27
N SER A 194 -3.35 2.45 6.70
CA SER A 194 -1.95 2.48 7.17
C SER A 194 -1.06 2.76 5.96
N GLY A 195 -0.52 3.98 5.91
CA GLY A 195 0.35 4.42 4.81
C GLY A 195 -0.17 4.11 3.40
N SER A 196 0.77 3.91 2.47
CA SER A 196 0.57 3.57 1.05
C SER A 196 -0.06 4.63 0.14
N PHE A 197 0.39 4.68 -1.12
CA PHE A 197 -0.21 5.54 -2.15
C PHE A 197 -1.65 5.13 -2.52
N VAL A 198 -2.05 3.88 -2.25
CA VAL A 198 -3.40 3.40 -2.57
C VAL A 198 -4.46 3.96 -1.62
N SER A 199 -4.09 4.31 -0.39
CA SER A 199 -5.03 4.86 0.59
C SER A 199 -5.45 6.29 0.27
N VAL A 200 -4.65 7.05 -0.49
CA VAL A 200 -4.91 8.46 -0.81
C VAL A 200 -6.29 8.68 -1.46
N PRO A 201 -6.63 8.06 -2.61
CA PRO A 201 -7.95 8.24 -3.21
C PRO A 201 -9.10 7.74 -2.32
N LEU A 202 -8.86 6.71 -1.50
CA LEU A 202 -9.87 6.21 -0.56
C LEU A 202 -10.16 7.21 0.56
N VAL A 203 -9.12 7.77 1.17
CA VAL A 203 -9.25 8.76 2.23
C VAL A 203 -9.96 10.00 1.71
N TRP A 204 -9.63 10.46 0.50
CA TRP A 204 -10.34 11.58 -0.12
C TRP A 204 -11.81 11.26 -0.39
N ALA A 205 -12.14 10.06 -0.90
CA ALA A 205 -13.51 9.63 -1.07
C ALA A 205 -14.28 9.57 0.26
N GLY A 206 -13.65 9.02 1.30
CA GLY A 206 -14.20 8.99 2.66
C GLY A 206 -14.50 10.37 3.20
N TRP A 207 -13.56 11.31 3.03
CA TRP A 207 -13.70 12.68 3.49
C TRP A 207 -14.83 13.43 2.76
N ILE A 208 -14.91 13.29 1.43
CA ILE A 208 -16.00 13.87 0.61
C ILE A 208 -17.37 13.38 1.11
N LEU A 209 -17.47 12.09 1.44
CA LEU A 209 -18.71 11.46 1.91
C LEU A 209 -18.90 11.55 3.43
N ARG A 210 -18.01 12.27 4.14
CA ARG A 210 -18.02 12.43 5.61
C ARG A 210 -18.00 11.10 6.39
N ILE A 211 -17.37 10.08 5.83
CA ILE A 211 -17.12 8.81 6.51
C ILE A 211 -15.94 9.02 7.47
N PRO A 212 -16.05 8.64 8.76
CA PRO A 212 -14.94 8.75 9.69
C PRO A 212 -13.69 7.97 9.22
N ILE A 213 -12.51 8.56 9.45
CA ILE A 213 -11.22 8.03 8.95
C ILE A 213 -10.20 7.94 10.07
N ILE A 214 -9.60 6.76 10.24
CA ILE A 214 -8.42 6.56 11.08
C ILE A 214 -7.21 6.38 10.16
N VAL A 215 -6.19 7.22 10.34
CA VAL A 215 -4.89 7.06 9.67
C VAL A 215 -3.88 6.54 10.70
N HIS A 216 -3.28 5.40 10.42
CA HIS A 216 -2.13 4.88 11.14
C HIS A 216 -0.83 5.30 10.43
N GLN A 217 0.01 6.05 11.13
CA GLN A 217 1.32 6.48 10.67
C GLN A 217 2.40 5.63 11.34
N GLU A 218 2.90 4.68 10.56
CA GLU A 218 3.96 3.75 10.92
C GLU A 218 5.31 4.45 11.08
N ASP A 219 5.90 4.89 9.96
CA ASP A 219 7.29 5.36 9.94
C ASP A 219 7.48 6.71 10.65
N ILE A 220 8.70 6.92 11.16
CA ILE A 220 9.14 8.23 11.71
C ILE A 220 9.05 9.34 10.67
N ASN A 221 9.34 9.00 9.42
CA ASN A 221 9.25 9.90 8.28
C ASN A 221 7.86 9.82 7.65
N ILE A 222 7.17 10.97 7.64
CA ILE A 222 5.86 11.09 7.01
C ILE A 222 6.06 11.19 5.49
N GLY A 223 5.85 10.06 4.81
CA GLY A 223 5.88 9.99 3.35
C GLY A 223 4.75 10.78 2.68
N LEU A 224 4.82 10.92 1.35
CA LEU A 224 3.85 11.70 0.57
C LEU A 224 2.41 11.22 0.79
N ALA A 225 2.17 9.91 0.86
CA ALA A 225 0.85 9.36 1.15
C ALA A 225 0.32 9.88 2.50
N GLY A 226 1.12 9.79 3.58
CA GLY A 226 0.76 10.32 4.89
C GLY A 226 0.46 11.82 4.85
N LYS A 227 1.30 12.60 4.15
CA LYS A 227 1.06 14.06 3.96
C LYS A 227 -0.28 14.35 3.28
N LEU A 228 -0.73 13.48 2.38
CA LEU A 228 -1.99 13.63 1.63
C LEU A 228 -3.21 13.03 2.33
N THR A 229 -3.03 12.21 3.38
CA THR A 229 -4.14 11.55 4.10
C THR A 229 -4.37 12.10 5.51
N ILE A 230 -3.30 12.40 6.26
CA ILE A 230 -3.36 12.91 7.64
C ILE A 230 -4.29 14.13 7.81
N PRO A 231 -4.28 15.14 6.92
CA PRO A 231 -5.16 16.30 7.07
C PRO A 231 -6.66 15.98 7.08
N PHE A 232 -7.05 14.85 6.49
CA PHE A 232 -8.44 14.41 6.33
C PHE A 232 -8.87 13.38 7.40
N ALA A 233 -7.97 13.02 8.32
CA ALA A 233 -8.21 12.00 9.32
C ALA A 233 -9.05 12.52 10.50
N SER A 234 -10.06 11.75 10.90
CA SER A 234 -10.84 11.95 12.13
C SER A 234 -10.00 11.65 13.37
N PHE A 235 -9.16 10.61 13.29
CA PHE A 235 -8.15 10.27 14.29
C PHE A 235 -6.85 9.82 13.61
N ILE A 236 -5.74 10.12 14.25
CA ILE A 236 -4.41 9.74 13.78
C ILE A 236 -3.77 8.90 14.88
N THR A 237 -3.22 7.76 14.51
CA THR A 237 -2.46 6.91 15.42
C THR A 237 -1.04 6.78 14.90
N THR A 238 -0.06 6.70 15.79
CA THR A 238 1.35 6.60 15.39
C THR A 238 2.07 5.49 16.13
N ALA A 239 3.08 4.93 15.48
CA ALA A 239 3.97 3.97 16.13
C ALA A 239 4.98 4.64 17.08
N PHE A 240 5.46 5.84 16.72
CA PHE A 240 6.48 6.56 17.49
C PHE A 240 5.96 7.85 18.09
N GLU A 241 6.35 8.12 19.35
CA GLU A 241 6.02 9.37 20.04
C GLU A 241 6.56 10.60 19.29
N ILE A 242 7.78 10.51 18.75
CA ILE A 242 8.38 11.60 17.97
C ILE A 242 7.52 11.96 16.75
N THR A 243 6.86 10.98 16.13
CA THR A 243 5.95 11.21 15.01
C THR A 243 4.66 11.89 15.48
N THR A 244 4.12 11.50 16.65
CA THR A 244 2.98 12.21 17.27
C THR A 244 3.29 13.69 17.46
N LYS A 245 4.46 13.99 18.04
CA LYS A 245 4.94 15.37 18.26
C LYS A 245 5.10 16.13 16.94
N LYS A 246 5.62 15.50 15.89
CA LYS A 246 5.76 16.10 14.55
C LYS A 246 4.43 16.41 13.88
N ILE A 247 3.41 15.56 14.05
CA ILE A 247 2.08 15.78 13.46
C ILE A 247 1.36 16.92 14.19
N ASN A 248 1.53 17.04 15.50
CA ASN A 248 1.03 18.13 16.34
C ASN A 248 -0.47 18.46 16.13
N ARG A 249 -1.34 17.45 16.20
CA ARG A 249 -2.80 17.61 16.15
C ARG A 249 -3.46 16.97 17.36
N LYS A 250 -4.51 17.60 17.88
CA LYS A 250 -5.24 17.17 19.09
C LYS A 250 -5.79 15.72 19.00
N ASN A 251 -6.08 15.24 17.79
CA ASN A 251 -6.60 13.90 17.53
C ASN A 251 -5.51 12.87 17.18
N THR A 252 -4.26 13.12 17.57
CA THR A 252 -3.12 12.23 17.33
C THR A 252 -2.75 11.48 18.60
N LEU A 253 -2.70 10.16 18.54
CA LEU A 253 -2.36 9.30 19.68
C LEU A 253 -1.16 8.42 19.36
N TRP A 254 -0.20 8.40 20.28
CA TRP A 254 0.90 7.44 20.24
C TRP A 254 0.41 6.12 20.83
N ILE A 255 0.33 5.08 20.00
CA ILE A 255 -0.18 3.77 20.42
C ILE A 255 0.78 2.62 20.08
N GLY A 256 1.95 2.90 19.50
CA GLY A 256 2.80 1.85 18.96
C GLY A 256 2.24 1.29 17.65
N ASN A 257 2.81 0.20 17.16
CA ASN A 257 2.35 -0.46 15.95
C ASN A 257 1.58 -1.75 16.33
N PRO A 258 0.36 -1.98 15.80
CA PRO A 258 -0.34 -3.25 16.00
C PRO A 258 0.46 -4.43 15.41
N VAL A 259 0.64 -5.49 16.20
CA VAL A 259 1.29 -6.74 15.78
C VAL A 259 0.28 -7.88 15.85
N ARG A 260 0.39 -8.89 14.97
CA ARG A 260 -0.55 -10.04 14.95
C ARG A 260 -0.53 -10.80 16.27
N ASN A 261 -1.67 -11.42 16.64
CA ASN A 261 -1.82 -12.06 17.95
C ASN A 261 -0.81 -13.19 18.19
N ILE A 262 -0.41 -13.89 17.12
CA ILE A 262 0.54 -15.02 17.19
C ILE A 262 1.87 -14.66 17.86
N PHE A 263 2.34 -13.41 17.73
CA PHE A 263 3.59 -12.96 18.35
C PHE A 263 3.48 -12.78 19.87
N TYR A 264 2.27 -12.62 20.40
CA TYR A 264 2.03 -12.53 21.84
C TYR A 264 1.82 -13.91 22.48
N THR A 265 1.44 -14.92 21.70
CA THR A 265 1.07 -16.25 22.20
C THR A 265 2.08 -17.35 21.86
N VAL A 266 3.13 -17.04 21.08
CA VAL A 266 4.15 -18.01 20.71
C VAL A 266 4.98 -18.43 21.93
N ASP A 267 5.12 -19.73 22.13
CA ASP A 267 5.99 -20.29 23.17
C ASP A 267 7.43 -20.36 22.66
N ARG A 268 8.33 -19.63 23.34
CA ARG A 268 9.76 -19.60 22.97
C ARG A 268 10.44 -20.96 23.18
N ALA A 269 10.13 -21.69 24.25
CA ALA A 269 10.77 -22.96 24.53
C ALA A 269 10.38 -24.04 23.51
N GLU A 270 9.12 -24.06 23.08
CA GLU A 270 8.68 -24.94 21.98
C GLU A 270 9.31 -24.54 20.65
N ALA A 271 9.35 -23.23 20.34
CA ALA A 271 9.99 -22.73 19.14
C ALA A 271 11.48 -23.07 19.10
N GLU A 272 12.20 -22.94 20.21
CA GLU A 272 13.62 -23.30 20.30
C GLU A 272 13.85 -24.80 20.07
N LYS A 273 13.00 -25.68 20.61
CA LYS A 273 13.07 -27.12 20.33
C LYS A 273 12.87 -27.45 18.85
N LYS A 274 12.00 -26.71 18.16
CA LYS A 274 11.71 -26.92 16.73
C LYS A 274 12.82 -26.36 15.82
N TRP A 275 13.37 -25.20 16.15
CA TRP A 275 14.20 -24.42 15.23
C TRP A 275 15.70 -24.39 15.57
N LYS A 276 16.09 -24.56 16.84
CA LYS A 276 17.50 -24.63 17.21
C LYS A 276 18.02 -26.06 17.08
N THR A 277 19.23 -26.19 16.55
CA THR A 277 19.95 -27.47 16.50
C THR A 277 21.27 -27.36 17.27
N LYS A 278 21.58 -28.38 18.09
CA LYS A 278 22.92 -28.61 18.67
C LYS A 278 23.47 -27.52 19.61
N ASN A 279 22.63 -26.81 20.37
CA ASN A 279 23.05 -25.72 21.29
C ASN A 279 23.84 -24.56 20.63
N LEU A 280 23.84 -24.45 19.30
CA LEU A 280 24.47 -23.34 18.61
C LEU A 280 23.55 -22.12 18.58
N PRO A 281 24.09 -20.89 18.64
CA PRO A 281 23.30 -19.68 18.45
C PRO A 281 22.57 -19.70 17.10
N LEU A 282 21.29 -19.36 17.12
CA LEU A 282 20.45 -19.26 15.92
C LEU A 282 20.38 -17.81 15.43
N ILE A 283 20.89 -17.57 14.23
CA ILE A 283 20.78 -16.32 13.50
C ILE A 283 19.66 -16.45 12.48
N LEU A 284 18.66 -15.58 12.59
CA LEU A 284 17.60 -15.45 11.59
C LEU A 284 17.88 -14.26 10.69
N VAL A 285 17.81 -14.46 9.38
CA VAL A 285 18.01 -13.40 8.37
C VAL A 285 16.68 -13.13 7.67
N LEU A 286 16.27 -11.86 7.65
CA LEU A 286 15.04 -11.38 7.01
C LEU A 286 15.34 -10.27 5.99
N GLY A 287 15.19 -10.58 4.70
CA GLY A 287 15.38 -9.60 3.61
C GLY A 287 14.25 -8.57 3.45
N GLY A 288 13.25 -8.55 4.35
CA GLY A 288 12.02 -7.77 4.22
C GLY A 288 11.00 -8.43 3.28
N GLY A 289 9.84 -7.77 3.05
CA GLY A 289 8.70 -8.40 2.37
C GLY A 289 8.93 -8.90 0.93
N LEU A 290 9.97 -8.41 0.24
CA LEU A 290 10.37 -8.89 -1.09
C LEU A 290 11.63 -9.77 -1.06
N GLY A 291 12.29 -9.91 0.09
CA GLY A 291 13.64 -10.46 0.21
C GLY A 291 14.74 -9.58 -0.39
N SER A 292 16.00 -9.99 -0.24
CA SER A 292 17.16 -9.22 -0.70
C SER A 292 18.28 -10.14 -1.19
N LEU A 293 18.55 -10.15 -2.50
CA LEU A 293 19.61 -10.98 -3.10
C LEU A 293 20.97 -10.69 -2.47
N ARG A 294 21.36 -9.41 -2.41
CA ARG A 294 22.63 -9.01 -1.79
C ARG A 294 22.77 -9.45 -0.34
N LEU A 295 21.70 -9.36 0.47
CA LEU A 295 21.74 -9.87 1.84
C LEU A 295 21.85 -11.40 1.86
N ASN A 296 21.16 -12.09 0.95
CA ASN A 296 21.25 -13.54 0.84
C ASN A 296 22.67 -13.99 0.52
N ASP A 297 23.33 -13.37 -0.47
CA ASP A 297 24.69 -13.69 -0.90
C ASP A 297 25.70 -13.54 0.23
N ILE A 298 25.62 -12.42 0.97
CA ILE A 298 26.46 -12.16 2.15
C ILE A 298 26.24 -13.26 3.20
N MET A 299 24.99 -13.63 3.46
CA MET A 299 24.68 -14.61 4.51
C MET A 299 25.02 -16.05 4.12
N VAL A 300 25.03 -16.40 2.82
CA VAL A 300 25.60 -17.67 2.34
C VAL A 300 27.11 -17.72 2.62
N SER A 301 27.84 -16.67 2.21
CA SER A 301 29.28 -16.54 2.45
C SER A 301 29.61 -16.62 3.95
N PHE A 302 28.90 -15.84 4.76
CA PHE A 302 29.03 -15.83 6.21
C PHE A 302 28.83 -17.21 6.83
N ALA A 303 27.74 -17.89 6.48
CA ALA A 303 27.40 -19.18 7.06
C ALA A 303 28.44 -20.27 6.73
N ARG A 304 29.04 -20.23 5.53
CA ARG A 304 30.15 -21.14 5.19
C ARG A 304 31.40 -20.87 6.03
N LYS A 305 31.72 -19.60 6.30
CA LYS A 305 32.88 -19.24 7.15
C LYS A 305 32.65 -19.54 8.64
N GLN A 306 31.39 -19.62 9.08
CA GLN A 306 31.00 -19.81 10.48
C GLN A 306 30.32 -21.17 10.73
N GLU A 307 30.61 -22.15 9.87
CA GLU A 307 30.09 -23.51 10.01
C GLU A 307 30.50 -24.12 11.35
N GLY A 308 29.55 -24.74 12.06
CA GLY A 308 29.75 -25.30 13.40
C GLY A 308 29.81 -24.27 14.53
N ILE A 309 29.82 -22.97 14.25
CA ILE A 309 29.82 -21.90 15.28
C ILE A 309 28.40 -21.39 15.55
N CYS A 310 27.60 -21.25 14.50
CA CYS A 310 26.22 -20.78 14.58
C CYS A 310 25.34 -21.49 13.56
N THR A 311 24.02 -21.45 13.77
CA THR A 311 23.04 -21.88 12.77
C THR A 311 22.40 -20.66 12.14
N VAL A 312 22.26 -20.64 10.82
CA VAL A 312 21.67 -19.52 10.09
C VAL A 312 20.43 -19.99 9.33
N ILE A 313 19.28 -19.40 9.64
CA ILE A 313 18.05 -19.54 8.84
C ILE A 313 17.86 -18.26 8.04
N ASN A 314 17.86 -18.38 6.71
CA ASN A 314 17.76 -17.26 5.80
C ASN A 314 16.41 -17.24 5.07
N ILE A 315 15.56 -16.26 5.36
CA ILE A 315 14.32 -16.01 4.64
C ILE A 315 14.61 -15.14 3.41
N THR A 316 14.78 -15.78 2.26
CA THR A 316 15.41 -15.18 1.08
C THR A 316 14.48 -14.30 0.24
N GLY A 317 13.18 -14.54 0.31
CA GLY A 317 12.16 -13.97 -0.57
C GLY A 317 11.85 -14.88 -1.77
N LYS A 318 10.62 -14.74 -2.29
CA LYS A 318 10.13 -15.54 -3.42
C LYS A 318 11.07 -15.45 -4.63
N GLY A 319 11.51 -16.62 -5.13
CA GLY A 319 12.38 -16.72 -6.30
C GLY A 319 13.80 -16.19 -6.10
N LYS A 320 14.28 -16.11 -4.85
CA LYS A 320 15.63 -15.62 -4.48
C LYS A 320 16.44 -16.63 -3.66
N ALA A 321 15.98 -17.87 -3.55
CA ALA A 321 16.74 -18.96 -2.95
C ALA A 321 17.50 -19.71 -4.04
N ASP A 322 18.76 -20.04 -3.77
CA ASP A 322 19.60 -20.84 -4.66
C ASP A 322 19.58 -22.33 -4.26
N LYS A 323 18.79 -22.68 -3.23
CA LYS A 323 18.59 -24.05 -2.67
C LYS A 323 19.84 -24.74 -2.16
N ASP A 324 20.95 -24.01 -2.02
CA ASP A 324 22.21 -24.50 -1.47
C ASP A 324 22.15 -24.56 0.06
N ASN A 325 21.36 -25.50 0.57
CA ASN A 325 21.30 -25.79 2.01
C ASN A 325 22.47 -26.70 2.37
N PHE A 326 23.16 -26.37 3.46
CA PHE A 326 24.27 -27.16 3.99
C PHE A 326 24.19 -27.22 5.52
N LEU A 327 25.18 -27.86 6.14
CA LEU A 327 25.19 -28.01 7.59
C LEU A 327 25.11 -26.64 8.28
N ASN A 328 24.20 -26.50 9.25
CA ASN A 328 23.96 -25.24 9.98
C ASN A 328 23.49 -24.05 9.12
N TYR A 329 23.10 -24.25 7.86
CA TYR A 329 22.54 -23.20 7.00
C TYR A 329 21.28 -23.66 6.27
N LYS A 330 20.19 -22.89 6.38
CA LYS A 330 18.94 -23.19 5.67
C LYS A 330 18.35 -21.95 5.01
N GLN A 331 18.11 -22.03 3.71
CA GLN A 331 17.33 -21.06 2.94
C GLN A 331 15.86 -21.45 2.91
N ILE A 332 15.00 -20.46 3.09
CA ILE A 332 13.54 -20.59 2.99
C ILE A 332 13.04 -19.40 2.18
N GLU A 333 12.35 -19.64 1.05
CA GLU A 333 11.90 -18.54 0.19
C GLU A 333 10.88 -17.64 0.88
N GLN A 334 9.88 -18.22 1.52
CA GLN A 334 8.82 -17.50 2.21
C GLN A 334 8.35 -18.29 3.43
N MET A 335 7.96 -17.58 4.48
CA MET A 335 7.40 -18.17 5.69
C MET A 335 6.23 -17.31 6.15
N ASP A 336 5.07 -17.93 6.38
CA ASP A 336 3.85 -17.23 6.83
C ASP A 336 3.44 -17.67 8.24
N ASN A 337 3.12 -18.95 8.42
CA ASN A 337 2.60 -19.48 9.69
C ASN A 337 3.67 -19.57 10.78
N ASP A 338 4.87 -20.03 10.43
CA ASP A 338 5.93 -20.33 11.40
C ASP A 338 6.85 -19.13 11.70
N ILE A 339 6.58 -17.96 11.10
CA ILE A 339 7.47 -16.80 11.20
C ILE A 339 7.62 -16.31 12.66
N ALA A 340 6.54 -16.39 13.44
CA ALA A 340 6.57 -16.02 14.85
C ALA A 340 7.45 -16.97 15.67
N GLU A 341 7.38 -18.28 15.38
CA GLU A 341 8.20 -19.29 16.04
C GLU A 341 9.68 -19.12 15.72
N VAL A 342 10.04 -18.99 14.44
CA VAL A 342 11.46 -18.88 14.07
C VAL A 342 12.07 -17.57 14.60
N ILE A 343 11.32 -16.46 14.63
CA ILE A 343 11.76 -15.23 15.28
C ILE A 343 11.89 -15.47 16.79
N ALA A 344 10.90 -16.11 17.43
CA ALA A 344 10.94 -16.42 18.86
C ALA A 344 12.12 -17.32 19.25
N ALA A 345 12.54 -18.23 18.37
CA ALA A 345 13.69 -19.09 18.57
C ALA A 345 15.03 -18.39 18.29
N ALA A 346 15.07 -17.37 17.42
CA ALA A 346 16.33 -16.73 17.06
C ALA A 346 16.99 -16.02 18.25
N ASP A 347 18.30 -16.19 18.37
CA ASP A 347 19.15 -15.46 19.32
C ASP A 347 19.49 -14.08 18.78
N ILE A 348 19.83 -13.99 17.49
CA ILE A 348 20.08 -12.73 16.78
C ILE A 348 19.23 -12.69 15.51
N VAL A 349 18.57 -11.56 15.26
CA VAL A 349 17.84 -11.31 14.02
C VAL A 349 18.57 -10.26 13.18
N VAL A 350 19.00 -10.65 11.98
CA VAL A 350 19.54 -9.74 10.96
C VAL A 350 18.42 -9.38 10.00
N SER A 351 18.01 -8.12 9.95
CA SER A 351 16.84 -7.73 9.16
C SER A 351 16.98 -6.36 8.52
N ARG A 352 16.26 -6.15 7.42
CA ARG A 352 15.90 -4.79 6.99
C ARG A 352 15.05 -4.10 8.07
N ALA A 353 15.11 -2.77 8.15
CA ALA A 353 14.42 -2.00 9.19
C ALA A 353 12.98 -1.60 8.80
N GLY A 354 12.20 -2.56 8.28
CA GLY A 354 10.78 -2.37 8.02
C GLY A 354 9.98 -2.38 9.32
N LEU A 355 9.05 -1.44 9.50
CA LEU A 355 8.44 -1.23 10.81
C LEU A 355 7.66 -2.44 11.33
N SER A 356 6.92 -3.16 10.47
CA SER A 356 6.23 -4.39 10.88
C SER A 356 7.18 -5.38 11.57
N SER A 357 8.35 -5.65 10.98
CA SER A 357 9.34 -6.57 11.55
C SER A 357 9.95 -6.00 12.84
N LEU A 358 10.26 -4.70 12.87
CA LEU A 358 10.73 -4.05 14.10
C LEU A 358 9.73 -4.19 15.24
N SER A 359 8.44 -4.05 14.96
CA SER A 359 7.38 -4.24 15.96
C SER A 359 7.29 -5.68 16.45
N GLU A 360 7.44 -6.67 15.56
CA GLU A 360 7.53 -8.09 15.93
C GLU A 360 8.73 -8.35 16.86
N PHE A 361 9.88 -7.72 16.60
CA PHE A 361 11.08 -7.82 17.43
C PHE A 361 10.90 -7.18 18.81
N VAL A 362 10.19 -6.05 18.88
CA VAL A 362 9.86 -5.39 20.16
C VAL A 362 9.01 -6.31 21.03
N ILE A 363 7.97 -6.93 20.46
CA ILE A 363 7.10 -7.86 21.21
C ILE A 363 7.89 -9.08 21.71
N LEU A 364 8.75 -9.65 20.86
CA LEU A 364 9.52 -10.85 21.21
C LEU A 364 10.85 -10.58 21.93
N GLY A 365 11.21 -9.31 22.15
CA GLY A 365 12.46 -8.95 22.82
C GLY A 365 13.72 -9.32 22.05
N LYS A 366 13.73 -9.18 20.72
CA LYS A 366 14.80 -9.76 19.90
C LYS A 366 16.02 -8.87 19.79
N VAL A 367 17.18 -9.44 20.12
CA VAL A 367 18.47 -8.86 19.75
C VAL A 367 18.54 -8.79 18.23
N SER A 368 18.77 -7.59 17.68
CA SER A 368 18.68 -7.37 16.25
C SER A 368 19.80 -6.52 15.69
N ILE A 369 20.24 -6.87 14.47
CA ILE A 369 21.12 -6.09 13.62
C ILE A 369 20.29 -5.60 12.43
N LEU A 370 20.17 -4.29 12.30
CA LEU A 370 19.35 -3.63 11.31
C LEU A 370 20.21 -3.18 10.13
N VAL A 371 19.84 -3.62 8.93
CA VAL A 371 20.54 -3.30 7.67
C VAL A 371 19.60 -2.51 6.76
N PRO A 372 19.29 -1.24 7.05
CA PRO A 372 18.21 -0.51 6.40
C PRO A 372 18.45 -0.30 4.89
N LEU A 373 17.36 -0.33 4.11
CA LEU A 373 17.39 0.02 2.70
C LEU A 373 17.42 1.54 2.51
N LYS A 374 18.33 2.00 1.64
CA LYS A 374 18.45 3.42 1.29
C LYS A 374 17.17 3.91 0.58
N GLY A 375 16.71 5.11 0.97
CA GLY A 375 15.68 5.86 0.22
C GLY A 375 14.21 5.52 0.51
N VAL A 376 13.93 4.54 1.38
CA VAL A 376 12.58 4.06 1.74
C VAL A 376 12.18 4.34 3.20
N GLY A 377 12.85 5.26 3.89
CA GLY A 377 12.50 5.70 5.26
C GLY A 377 12.90 4.72 6.37
N GLN A 378 13.60 3.64 6.03
CA GLN A 378 14.07 2.64 7.00
C GLN A 378 15.26 3.12 7.85
N ASN A 379 16.05 4.06 7.34
CA ASN A 379 17.23 4.57 8.05
C ASN A 379 16.84 5.27 9.36
N GLU A 380 15.77 6.05 9.34
CA GLU A 380 15.31 6.80 10.50
C GLU A 380 14.71 5.89 11.56
N ASN A 381 13.95 4.87 11.13
CA ASN A 381 13.47 3.84 12.03
C ASN A 381 14.66 3.09 12.68
N ALA A 382 15.66 2.69 11.89
CA ALA A 382 16.81 1.95 12.40
C ALA A 382 17.65 2.78 13.39
N ARG A 383 17.94 4.04 13.06
CA ARG A 383 18.65 4.97 13.94
C ARG A 383 17.92 5.19 15.26
N PHE A 384 16.58 5.27 15.24
CA PHE A 384 15.80 5.42 16.47
C PHE A 384 16.00 4.25 17.45
N PHE A 385 16.15 3.03 16.94
CA PHE A 385 16.43 1.83 17.74
C PHE A 385 17.89 1.82 18.21
N GLU A 386 18.83 2.17 17.34
CA GLU A 386 20.26 2.25 17.66
C GLU A 386 20.55 3.29 18.77
N GLU A 387 20.00 4.50 18.66
CA GLU A 387 20.16 5.58 19.64
C GLU A 387 19.66 5.19 21.04
N ARG A 388 18.71 4.25 21.11
CA ARG A 388 18.15 3.70 22.35
C ARG A 388 18.84 2.41 22.79
N LYS A 389 19.91 2.01 22.10
CA LYS A 389 20.61 0.75 22.31
C LYS A 389 19.63 -0.44 22.35
N ALA A 390 18.67 -0.44 21.42
CA ALA A 390 17.67 -1.50 21.25
C ALA A 390 17.97 -2.39 20.04
N ALA A 391 18.82 -1.94 19.13
CA ALA A 391 19.36 -2.74 18.02
C ALA A 391 20.74 -2.19 17.62
N LEU A 392 21.52 -2.97 16.88
CA LEU A 392 22.71 -2.46 16.20
C LEU A 392 22.35 -2.04 14.78
N LEU A 393 22.98 -0.97 14.28
CA LEU A 393 22.92 -0.58 12.88
C LEU A 393 24.14 -1.14 12.13
N SER A 394 23.90 -1.74 10.97
CA SER A 394 24.97 -2.24 10.11
C SER A 394 24.66 -1.93 8.65
N ASN A 395 25.69 -1.95 7.81
CA ASN A 395 25.55 -1.90 6.36
C ASN A 395 25.97 -3.25 5.77
N GLU A 396 25.76 -3.42 4.47
CA GLU A 396 26.05 -4.69 3.81
C GLU A 396 27.54 -5.03 3.76
N ASP A 397 28.42 -4.04 3.86
CA ASP A 397 29.87 -4.22 3.72
C ASP A 397 30.53 -4.62 5.04
N ASN A 398 29.96 -4.23 6.20
CA ASN A 398 30.47 -4.56 7.53
C ASN A 398 29.61 -5.58 8.30
N LEU A 399 28.58 -6.13 7.68
CA LEU A 399 27.61 -7.01 8.32
C LEU A 399 28.23 -8.25 8.96
N GLU A 400 29.13 -8.95 8.25
CA GLU A 400 29.78 -10.16 8.78
C GLU A 400 30.51 -9.86 10.09
N THR A 401 31.29 -8.77 10.13
CA THR A 401 32.03 -8.33 11.32
C THR A 401 31.09 -7.98 12.47
N THR A 402 30.03 -7.21 12.21
CA THR A 402 29.05 -6.84 13.25
C THR A 402 28.38 -8.08 13.88
N ILE A 403 28.07 -9.10 13.08
CA ILE A 403 27.48 -10.35 13.59
C ILE A 403 28.48 -11.08 14.50
N ILE A 404 29.75 -11.22 14.07
CA ILE A 404 30.78 -11.94 14.84
C ILE A 404 31.06 -11.24 16.17
N GLU A 405 31.15 -9.92 16.17
CA GLU A 405 31.34 -9.12 17.39
C GLU A 405 30.17 -9.31 18.34
N LEU A 406 28.94 -9.19 17.84
CA LEU A 406 27.74 -9.34 18.68
C LEU A 406 27.60 -10.76 19.25
N LEU A 407 27.93 -11.80 18.48
CA LEU A 407 27.90 -13.20 18.96
C LEU A 407 28.79 -13.42 20.19
N LYS A 408 29.89 -12.67 20.31
CA LYS A 408 30.87 -12.78 21.41
C LYS A 408 30.52 -11.91 22.61
N ASP A 409 29.66 -10.91 22.43
CA ASP A 409 29.34 -9.91 23.45
C ASP A 409 27.96 -10.17 24.09
N LEU A 410 27.95 -11.06 25.08
CA LEU A 410 26.72 -11.43 25.80
C LEU A 410 26.13 -10.26 26.61
N GLU A 411 26.96 -9.38 27.16
CA GLU A 411 26.48 -8.20 27.90
C GLU A 411 25.71 -7.27 26.97
N ARG A 412 26.23 -7.05 25.76
CA ARG A 412 25.55 -6.26 24.74
C ARG A 412 24.24 -6.91 24.29
N GLN A 413 24.21 -8.22 24.12
CA GLN A 413 22.96 -8.92 23.79
C GLN A 413 21.88 -8.71 24.87
N ILE A 414 22.24 -8.82 26.15
CA ILE A 414 21.33 -8.60 27.28
C ILE A 414 20.82 -7.15 27.31
N GLU A 415 21.70 -6.16 27.08
CA GLU A 415 21.31 -4.75 27.01
C GLU A 415 20.29 -4.50 25.86
N LEU A 416 20.57 -5.03 24.66
CA LEU A 416 19.71 -4.89 23.48
C LEU A 416 18.33 -5.52 23.71
N GLU A 417 18.28 -6.76 24.22
CA GLU A 417 17.02 -7.47 24.52
C GLU A 417 16.16 -6.72 25.56
N LYS A 418 16.78 -6.15 26.59
CA LYS A 418 16.06 -5.38 27.61
C LYS A 418 15.48 -4.10 27.01
N ASN A 419 16.29 -3.34 26.27
CA ASN A 419 15.90 -2.04 25.77
C ASN A 419 14.86 -2.12 24.65
N ILE A 420 14.94 -3.13 23.77
CA ILE A 420 14.00 -3.24 22.64
C ILE A 420 12.55 -3.38 23.10
N LYS A 421 12.29 -4.06 24.22
CA LYS A 421 10.94 -4.24 24.80
C LYS A 421 10.30 -2.91 25.24
N THR A 422 11.08 -1.84 25.38
CA THR A 422 10.60 -0.52 25.86
C THR A 422 10.31 0.48 24.73
N ILE A 423 10.59 0.10 23.48
CA ILE A 423 10.53 1.02 22.33
C ILE A 423 9.10 1.49 22.04
N PHE A 424 8.12 0.60 22.17
CA PHE A 424 6.72 0.89 21.91
C PHE A 424 5.88 0.76 23.18
N PRO A 425 4.79 1.54 23.30
CA PRO A 425 3.87 1.38 24.41
C PRO A 425 3.22 0.00 24.35
N PRO A 426 2.88 -0.59 25.51
CA PRO A 426 2.18 -1.86 25.55
C PRO A 426 0.76 -1.72 24.96
N ASN A 427 0.17 -2.87 24.58
CA ASN A 427 -1.24 -2.99 24.20
C ASN A 427 -1.66 -2.09 23.03
N SER A 428 -0.82 -2.03 21.99
CA SER A 428 -1.10 -1.26 20.77
C SER A 428 -2.43 -1.63 20.12
N GLN A 429 -2.76 -2.92 20.04
CA GLN A 429 -4.03 -3.42 19.52
C GLN A 429 -5.23 -2.89 20.32
N GLU A 430 -5.21 -2.99 21.66
CA GLU A 430 -6.31 -2.54 22.51
C GLU A 430 -6.52 -1.03 22.42
N SER A 431 -5.42 -0.28 22.39
CA SER A 431 -5.44 1.17 22.22
C SER A 431 -6.07 1.53 20.87
N PHE A 432 -5.72 0.83 19.80
CA PHE A 432 -6.34 1.01 18.48
C PHE A 432 -7.85 0.71 18.52
N LEU A 433 -8.27 -0.38 19.15
CA LEU A 433 -9.70 -0.74 19.30
C LEU A 433 -10.49 0.33 20.08
N LYS A 434 -9.88 0.96 21.10
CA LYS A 434 -10.48 2.10 21.80
C LYS A 434 -10.69 3.29 20.85
N VAL A 435 -9.70 3.60 20.01
CA VAL A 435 -9.83 4.66 18.98
C VAL A 435 -10.93 4.36 17.98
N ILE A 436 -11.05 3.10 17.53
CA ILE A 436 -12.13 2.68 16.64
C ILE A 436 -13.50 2.93 17.29
N LYS A 437 -13.68 2.48 18.54
CA LYS A 437 -14.94 2.68 19.28
C LYS A 437 -15.27 4.15 19.50
N GLN A 438 -14.27 4.99 19.79
CA GLN A 438 -14.45 6.44 19.94
C GLN A 438 -14.80 7.12 18.61
N THR A 439 -14.25 6.64 17.50
CA THR A 439 -14.47 7.21 16.17
C THR A 439 -15.86 6.88 15.64
N ILE A 440 -16.37 5.67 15.86
CA ILE A 440 -17.71 5.24 15.42
C ILE A 440 -18.83 5.89 16.24
N LYS A 441 -18.57 6.28 17.50
CA LYS A 441 -19.56 6.93 18.38
C LYS A 441 -19.81 8.41 18.07
N LYS A 442 -18.92 9.05 17.31
CA LYS A 442 -19.06 10.44 16.86
C LYS A 442 -19.75 10.49 15.52
#